data_AF-A0A4R4YZL7-F1
#
_entry.id   AF-A0A4R4YZL7-F1
#
_cell.length_a   1.000
_cell.length_b   1.000
_cell.length_c   1.000
_cell.angle_alpha   90.00
_cell.angle_beta   90.00
_cell.angle_gamma   90.00
#
_symmetry.space_group_name_H-M   'P 1'
#
loop_
_entity.id
_entity.type
_entity.pdbx_description
1 polymer ?
#
loop_
_entity_poly.entity_id
_entity_poly.type
_entity_poly.pdbx_seq_one_letter_code
_entity_poly.pdbx_strand_id
1 'polypeptide(L)'
;MNLVVGVGLRAGTSYRELRDLVAATVAEAGSGRVRILITVEGRETEPGVQRLAASLGAELQTVAPAELRRQHVPSPSERVERLAGTPSVAEAAVLSTGAELVVSKQKSEQATAAVGRLLSAPGYAPGERSVVHRVIAERRDVRQGFVDRAIPDDVLTRVLESAHRAPSVGLSQPWDFLLIREIATRRKIHDLASAQRDAFAESLPEVRRKQFDGLKIEAILDTPLNIAVTCDAGRGGRHVLGRHADPRTTWFSAAIAIQNLWLAARAEGLGVGWVSFFEPGEVGAVLDLPAHIELVGYLCVGYVEEFAPAPELVRSGWAARRPLAWAVHHESWGNRGLPGVEPTSIVADAEEAAAHLDRGAPGEGAPGTSAVGGSAPSPNPQSVRVVVGGEPADYLGRADTVVVQLGEKPAADFGVLWRPVRDAVEGVETGVELVRDLVLQGVTEIVVRVIEGGDVAAAVGRGLRVGARACGAGWSDEPVELSDSSA
;
A
#
# COMPACT_ATOMS: atom_id res chain seq x y z
N MET A 1 -26.49 22.86 13.21
CA MET A 1 -26.25 21.64 12.41
C MET A 1 -25.36 21.97 11.22
N ASN A 2 -24.52 21.05 10.75
CA ASN A 2 -23.82 21.19 9.48
C ASN A 2 -24.70 20.58 8.37
N LEU A 3 -25.03 21.36 7.35
CA LEU A 3 -25.94 20.95 6.28
C LEU A 3 -25.18 20.80 4.95
N VAL A 4 -25.63 19.84 4.15
CA VAL A 4 -25.27 19.66 2.75
C VAL A 4 -26.50 19.97 1.93
N VAL A 5 -26.36 20.85 0.93
CA VAL A 5 -27.44 21.16 0.00
C VAL A 5 -27.08 20.59 -1.35
N GLY A 6 -27.86 19.60 -1.81
CA GLY A 6 -27.74 19.10 -3.18
C GLY A 6 -28.61 19.91 -4.12
N VAL A 7 -28.07 20.34 -5.26
CA VAL A 7 -28.80 21.13 -6.26
C VAL A 7 -28.69 20.50 -7.64
N GLY A 8 -29.83 20.26 -8.27
CA GLY A 8 -29.94 19.99 -9.70
C GLY A 8 -30.52 21.20 -10.41
N LEU A 9 -30.00 21.56 -11.58
CA LEU A 9 -30.44 22.76 -12.31
C LEU A 9 -30.31 22.58 -13.82
N ARG A 10 -31.04 23.43 -14.55
CA ARG A 10 -30.85 23.64 -15.99
C ARG A 10 -29.80 24.75 -16.23
N ALA A 11 -29.21 24.76 -17.42
CA ALA A 11 -28.27 25.81 -17.79
C ALA A 11 -28.95 27.19 -17.74
N GLY A 12 -28.28 28.18 -17.14
CA GLY A 12 -28.81 29.54 -17.05
C GLY A 12 -29.88 29.76 -15.98
N THR A 13 -30.14 28.81 -15.07
CA THR A 13 -31.01 29.06 -13.91
C THR A 13 -30.49 30.27 -13.11
N SER A 14 -31.39 31.21 -12.81
CA SER A 14 -31.03 32.46 -12.14
C SER A 14 -30.59 32.23 -10.70
N TYR A 15 -29.64 33.04 -10.21
CA TYR A 15 -29.26 33.04 -8.79
C TYR A 15 -30.47 33.25 -7.85
N ARG A 16 -31.42 34.11 -8.24
CA ARG A 16 -32.60 34.40 -7.43
C ARG A 16 -33.46 33.15 -7.23
N GLU A 17 -33.73 32.41 -8.30
CA GLU A 17 -34.48 31.17 -8.23
C GLU A 17 -33.76 30.11 -7.39
N LEU A 18 -32.46 29.93 -7.58
CA LEU A 18 -31.66 29.00 -6.78
C LEU A 18 -31.64 29.37 -5.30
N ARG A 19 -31.44 30.66 -4.98
CA ARG A 19 -31.44 31.18 -3.61
C ARG A 19 -32.80 30.95 -2.95
N ASP A 20 -33.89 31.28 -3.63
CA ASP A 20 -35.24 31.19 -3.08
C ASP A 20 -35.63 29.72 -2.83
N LEU A 21 -35.30 28.83 -3.78
CA LEU A 21 -35.48 27.38 -3.61
C LEU A 21 -34.65 26.84 -2.43
N VAL A 22 -33.35 27.11 -2.39
CA VAL A 22 -32.47 26.60 -1.34
C VAL A 22 -32.85 27.16 0.03
N ALA A 23 -33.20 28.45 0.12
CA ALA A 23 -33.67 29.04 1.38
C ALA A 23 -34.93 28.35 1.90
N ALA A 24 -35.90 28.06 1.03
CA ALA A 24 -37.12 27.34 1.39
C ALA A 24 -36.82 25.90 1.84
N THR A 25 -36.01 25.16 1.09
CA THR A 25 -35.67 23.77 1.42
C THR A 25 -34.84 23.67 2.70
N VAL A 26 -33.91 24.62 2.95
CA VAL A 26 -33.13 24.67 4.20
C VAL A 26 -34.01 25.06 5.39
N ALA A 27 -34.98 25.95 5.22
CA ALA A 27 -35.91 26.31 6.29
C ALA A 27 -36.72 25.09 6.78
N GLU A 28 -37.10 24.17 5.89
CA GLU A 28 -37.77 22.92 6.25
C GLU A 28 -36.86 21.95 7.04
N ALA A 29 -35.55 21.96 6.77
CA ALA A 29 -34.58 21.16 7.50
C ALA A 29 -34.32 21.68 8.94
N GLY A 30 -34.78 22.90 9.26
CA GLY A 30 -34.55 23.58 10.52
C GLY A 30 -33.24 24.40 10.55
N SER A 31 -32.79 24.77 11.76
CA SER A 31 -31.62 25.65 11.92
C SER A 31 -30.29 24.93 11.67
N GLY A 32 -29.53 25.40 10.69
CA GLY A 32 -28.20 24.87 10.40
C GLY A 32 -27.36 25.79 9.50
N ARG A 33 -26.05 25.56 9.51
CA ARG A 33 -25.10 26.20 8.60
C ARG A 33 -24.88 25.28 7.41
N VAL A 34 -25.12 25.77 6.20
CA VAL A 34 -24.74 25.06 4.98
C VAL A 34 -23.22 25.06 4.88
N ARG A 35 -22.62 23.86 4.90
CA ARG A 35 -21.18 23.65 4.78
C ARG A 35 -20.79 23.34 3.34
N ILE A 36 -21.61 22.54 2.66
CA ILE A 36 -21.37 22.06 1.30
C ILE A 36 -22.59 22.37 0.45
N LEU A 37 -22.35 22.98 -0.71
CA LEU A 37 -23.27 23.01 -1.83
C LEU A 37 -22.76 22.01 -2.86
N ILE A 38 -23.56 21.00 -3.22
CA ILE A 38 -23.11 19.91 -4.09
C ILE A 38 -24.02 19.75 -5.30
N THR A 39 -23.43 19.57 -6.48
CA THR A 39 -24.17 19.38 -7.75
C THR A 39 -23.48 18.33 -8.63
N VAL A 40 -24.06 18.05 -9.79
CA VAL A 40 -23.46 17.18 -10.80
C VAL A 40 -22.33 17.92 -11.54
N GLU A 41 -21.26 17.21 -11.90
CA GLU A 41 -20.19 17.75 -12.75
C GLU A 41 -20.74 18.40 -14.05
N GLY A 42 -20.05 19.46 -14.49
CA GLY A 42 -20.45 20.30 -15.63
C GLY A 42 -21.39 21.46 -15.25
N ARG A 43 -21.71 21.64 -13.96
CA ARG A 43 -22.55 22.73 -13.45
C ARG A 43 -21.84 23.69 -12.51
N GLU A 44 -20.60 23.39 -12.15
CA GLU A 44 -19.77 24.20 -11.27
C GLU A 44 -19.52 25.60 -11.83
N THR A 45 -19.45 25.77 -13.15
CA THR A 45 -19.20 27.09 -13.78
C THR A 45 -20.47 27.93 -13.97
N GLU A 46 -21.65 27.40 -13.65
CA GLU A 46 -22.90 28.15 -13.77
C GLU A 46 -22.89 29.37 -12.83
N PRO A 47 -23.06 30.61 -13.33
CA PRO A 47 -22.97 31.81 -12.50
C PRO A 47 -23.92 31.81 -11.30
N GLY A 48 -25.10 31.21 -11.45
CA GLY A 48 -26.08 31.06 -10.37
C GLY A 48 -25.56 30.19 -9.22
N VAL A 49 -24.86 29.10 -9.52
CA VAL A 49 -24.31 28.15 -8.54
C VAL A 49 -23.12 28.74 -7.81
N GLN A 50 -22.18 29.36 -8.54
CA GLN A 50 -21.02 30.05 -7.97
C GLN A 50 -21.46 31.15 -6.99
N ARG A 51 -22.42 31.97 -7.41
CA ARG A 51 -22.97 33.04 -6.56
C ARG A 51 -23.72 32.48 -5.35
N LEU A 52 -24.44 31.37 -5.51
CA LEU A 52 -25.10 30.69 -4.41
C LEU A 52 -24.11 30.17 -3.37
N ALA A 53 -23.08 29.42 -3.79
CA ALA A 53 -22.03 28.91 -2.91
C ALA A 53 -21.37 30.04 -2.10
N ALA A 54 -20.97 31.12 -2.79
CA ALA A 54 -20.38 32.29 -2.16
C ALA A 54 -21.33 32.95 -1.14
N SER A 55 -22.62 33.09 -1.48
CA SER A 55 -23.61 33.70 -0.57
C SER A 55 -23.89 32.85 0.67
N LEU A 56 -23.71 31.54 0.58
CA LEU A 56 -23.87 30.61 1.70
C LEU A 56 -22.58 30.48 2.54
N GLY A 57 -21.43 30.93 2.03
CA GLY A 57 -20.12 30.62 2.59
C GLY A 57 -19.85 29.11 2.64
N ALA A 58 -20.39 28.39 1.65
CA ALA A 58 -20.33 26.94 1.54
C ALA A 58 -19.29 26.53 0.49
N GLU A 59 -18.64 25.40 0.72
CA GLU A 59 -17.78 24.77 -0.27
C GLU A 59 -18.62 24.22 -1.42
N LEU A 60 -18.27 24.57 -2.65
CA LEU A 60 -18.91 24.02 -3.84
C LEU A 60 -18.21 22.72 -4.23
N GLN A 61 -18.95 21.62 -4.22
CA GLN A 61 -18.47 20.31 -4.66
C GLN A 61 -19.27 19.82 -5.87
N THR A 62 -18.62 18.97 -6.68
CA THR A 62 -19.25 18.28 -7.79
C THR A 62 -19.07 16.78 -7.68
N VAL A 63 -19.99 16.06 -8.32
CA VAL A 63 -20.00 14.60 -8.32
C VAL A 63 -20.28 14.10 -9.72
N ALA A 64 -19.47 13.14 -10.18
CA ALA A 64 -19.65 12.48 -11.46
C ALA A 64 -21.02 11.78 -11.54
N PRO A 65 -21.70 11.81 -12.70
CA PRO A 65 -22.97 11.11 -12.90
C PRO A 65 -22.94 9.63 -12.51
N ALA A 66 -21.82 8.94 -12.74
CA ALA A 66 -21.66 7.53 -12.39
C ALA A 66 -21.70 7.26 -10.88
N GLU A 67 -21.23 8.20 -10.05
CA GLU A 67 -21.31 8.11 -8.58
C GLU A 67 -22.73 8.40 -8.10
N LEU A 68 -23.39 9.40 -8.69
CA LEU A 68 -24.78 9.72 -8.37
C LEU A 68 -25.72 8.55 -8.69
N ARG A 69 -25.46 7.82 -9.78
CA ARG A 69 -26.22 6.63 -10.19
C ARG A 69 -26.20 5.50 -9.15
N ARG A 70 -25.13 5.40 -8.34
CA ARG A 70 -25.02 4.36 -7.29
C ARG A 70 -25.90 4.63 -6.08
N GLN A 71 -26.43 5.84 -5.94
CA GLN A 71 -27.18 6.25 -4.76
C GLN A 71 -28.64 5.81 -4.86
N HIS A 72 -29.13 5.17 -3.80
CA HIS A 72 -30.55 4.84 -3.65
C HIS A 72 -31.29 6.09 -3.19
N VAL A 73 -32.06 6.69 -4.08
CA VAL A 73 -32.77 7.95 -3.83
C VAL A 73 -34.27 7.72 -3.59
N PRO A 74 -34.91 8.50 -2.70
CA PRO A 74 -36.33 8.33 -2.41
C PRO A 74 -37.23 8.85 -3.55
N SER A 75 -36.75 9.82 -4.34
CA SER A 75 -37.54 10.47 -5.40
C SER A 75 -36.83 10.39 -6.76
N PRO A 76 -36.76 9.23 -7.44
CA PRO A 76 -36.13 9.14 -8.75
C PRO A 76 -36.87 9.98 -9.83
N SER A 77 -36.20 10.27 -10.94
CA SER A 77 -36.77 11.00 -12.07
C SER A 77 -36.26 10.45 -13.40
N GLU A 78 -37.15 9.81 -14.16
CA GLU A 78 -36.84 9.28 -15.50
C GLU A 78 -36.25 10.35 -16.44
N ARG A 79 -36.72 11.60 -16.32
CA ARG A 79 -36.18 12.71 -17.12
C ARG A 79 -34.72 12.98 -16.77
N VAL A 80 -34.38 13.01 -15.48
CA VAL A 80 -33.00 13.22 -15.03
C VAL A 80 -32.14 12.01 -15.42
N GLU A 81 -32.70 10.81 -15.35
CA GLU A 81 -32.01 9.60 -15.77
C GLU A 81 -31.66 9.62 -17.27
N ARG A 82 -32.60 10.04 -18.13
CA ARG A 82 -32.34 10.22 -19.57
C ARG A 82 -31.33 11.32 -19.89
N LEU A 83 -31.35 12.44 -19.15
CA LEU A 83 -30.56 13.63 -19.49
C LEU A 83 -29.18 13.68 -18.82
N ALA A 84 -29.10 13.22 -17.57
CA ALA A 84 -27.91 13.31 -16.73
C ALA A 84 -27.39 11.92 -16.31
N GLY A 85 -28.06 10.83 -16.71
CA GLY A 85 -27.63 9.48 -16.39
C GLY A 85 -27.80 9.09 -14.93
N THR A 86 -28.52 9.86 -14.10
CA THR A 86 -28.68 9.59 -12.66
C THR A 86 -30.15 9.63 -12.27
N PRO A 87 -30.63 8.82 -11.30
CA PRO A 87 -32.02 8.86 -10.86
C PRO A 87 -32.40 10.21 -10.21
N SER A 88 -31.45 10.92 -9.62
CA SER A 88 -31.64 12.28 -9.06
C SER A 88 -30.30 13.02 -9.07
N VAL A 89 -30.31 14.34 -9.17
CA VAL A 89 -29.09 15.14 -8.92
C VAL A 89 -29.07 15.58 -7.46
N ALA A 90 -30.09 16.31 -7.01
CA ALA A 90 -30.13 16.89 -5.67
C ALA A 90 -29.99 15.85 -4.54
N GLU A 91 -30.84 14.81 -4.52
CA GLU A 91 -30.82 13.81 -3.45
C GLU A 91 -29.59 12.91 -3.53
N ALA A 92 -29.24 12.43 -4.74
CA ALA A 92 -28.07 11.58 -4.93
C ALA A 92 -26.78 12.32 -4.53
N ALA A 93 -26.68 13.62 -4.83
CA ALA A 93 -25.51 14.40 -4.46
C ALA A 93 -25.40 14.53 -2.94
N VAL A 94 -26.50 14.80 -2.23
CA VAL A 94 -26.51 14.78 -0.75
C VAL A 94 -26.04 13.42 -0.22
N LEU A 95 -26.64 12.31 -0.69
CA LEU A 95 -26.33 10.97 -0.20
C LEU A 95 -24.89 10.55 -0.48
N SER A 96 -24.30 10.99 -1.60
CA SER A 96 -22.90 10.69 -1.95
C SER A 96 -21.86 11.24 -0.94
N THR A 97 -22.27 12.21 -0.11
CA THR A 97 -21.43 12.77 0.97
C THR A 97 -21.48 11.94 2.25
N GLY A 98 -22.37 10.94 2.34
CA GLY A 98 -22.67 10.22 3.57
C GLY A 98 -23.58 10.98 4.53
N ALA A 99 -24.14 12.13 4.11
CA ALA A 99 -25.12 12.87 4.89
C ALA A 99 -26.46 12.12 4.97
N GLU A 100 -27.12 12.21 6.12
CA GLU A 100 -28.48 11.75 6.30
C GLU A 100 -29.43 12.72 5.57
N LEU A 101 -30.22 12.24 4.62
CA LEU A 101 -31.18 13.07 3.90
C LEU A 101 -32.32 13.49 4.84
N VAL A 102 -32.48 14.79 5.08
CA VAL A 102 -33.48 15.35 6.02
C VAL A 102 -34.65 15.98 5.27
N VAL A 103 -34.38 16.60 4.13
CA VAL A 103 -35.41 17.16 3.24
C VAL A 103 -35.22 16.58 1.85
N SER A 104 -36.22 15.81 1.42
CA SER A 104 -36.28 15.24 0.07
C SER A 104 -36.40 16.31 -1.00
N LYS A 105 -36.25 15.91 -2.27
CA LYS A 105 -36.21 16.82 -3.40
C LYS A 105 -37.40 17.77 -3.48
N GLN A 106 -37.14 19.06 -3.32
CA GLN A 106 -38.04 20.15 -3.70
C GLN A 106 -37.72 20.66 -5.10
N LYS A 107 -38.72 21.27 -5.75
CA LYS A 107 -38.63 21.69 -7.15
C LYS A 107 -39.07 23.15 -7.31
N SER A 108 -38.32 23.86 -8.13
CA SER A 108 -38.68 25.12 -8.77
C SER A 108 -38.92 24.87 -10.28
N GLU A 109 -39.04 25.92 -11.08
CA GLU A 109 -39.27 25.80 -12.52
C GLU A 109 -38.06 25.19 -13.25
N GLN A 110 -36.85 25.60 -12.85
CA GLN A 110 -35.60 25.27 -13.54
C GLN A 110 -34.60 24.52 -12.64
N ALA A 111 -34.87 24.37 -11.34
CA ALA A 111 -33.98 23.70 -10.40
C ALA A 111 -34.69 22.81 -9.36
N THR A 112 -33.90 21.95 -8.72
CA THR A 112 -34.31 21.08 -7.62
C THR A 112 -33.30 21.16 -6.50
N ALA A 113 -33.74 21.13 -5.25
CA ALA A 113 -32.87 21.15 -4.07
C ALA A 113 -33.26 20.03 -3.09
N ALA A 114 -32.27 19.51 -2.37
CA ALA A 114 -32.45 18.55 -1.29
C ALA A 114 -31.46 18.90 -0.17
N VAL A 115 -31.78 18.57 1.07
CA VAL A 115 -30.93 18.91 2.22
C VAL A 115 -30.62 17.66 3.03
N GLY A 116 -29.33 17.46 3.29
CA GLY A 116 -28.85 16.45 4.23
C GLY A 116 -28.14 17.06 5.43
N ARG A 117 -28.07 16.28 6.51
CA ARG A 117 -27.36 16.61 7.74
C ARG A 117 -26.07 15.79 7.82
N LEU A 118 -24.96 16.49 8.03
CA LEU A 118 -23.67 15.85 8.32
C LEU A 118 -23.61 15.49 9.79
N LEU A 119 -23.43 14.20 10.07
CA LEU A 119 -23.25 13.66 11.42
C LEU A 119 -21.77 13.72 11.89
N SER A 120 -20.83 13.89 10.96
CA SER A 120 -19.39 13.98 11.19
C SER A 120 -18.74 15.02 10.26
N ALA A 121 -17.43 15.26 10.43
CA ALA A 121 -16.68 16.08 9.48
C ALA A 121 -16.74 15.43 8.08
N PRO A 122 -17.07 16.19 7.03
CA PRO A 122 -17.13 15.63 5.68
C PRO A 122 -15.73 15.21 5.22
N GLY A 123 -15.67 14.13 4.44
CA GLY A 123 -14.48 13.83 3.65
C GLY A 123 -14.37 14.75 2.43
N TYR A 124 -13.25 14.64 1.69
CA TYR A 124 -13.11 15.25 0.37
C TYR A 124 -14.21 14.80 -0.60
N ALA A 125 -14.41 15.57 -1.68
CA ALA A 125 -15.38 15.20 -2.70
C ALA A 125 -15.08 13.80 -3.28
N PRO A 126 -16.09 13.03 -3.71
CA PRO A 126 -15.89 11.68 -4.27
C PRO A 126 -14.81 11.60 -5.37
N GLY A 127 -14.77 12.60 -6.26
CA GLY A 127 -13.74 12.68 -7.32
C GLY A 127 -12.33 12.85 -6.75
N GLU A 128 -12.15 13.73 -5.78
CA GLU A 128 -10.86 13.97 -5.12
C GLU A 128 -10.38 12.75 -4.33
N ARG A 129 -11.29 12.07 -3.59
CA ARG A 129 -10.99 10.81 -2.91
C ARG A 129 -10.51 9.75 -3.90
N SER A 130 -11.18 9.65 -5.06
CA SER A 130 -10.79 8.73 -6.12
C SER A 130 -9.40 9.04 -6.66
N VAL A 131 -9.04 10.31 -6.81
CA VAL A 131 -7.68 10.73 -7.19
C VAL A 131 -6.64 10.29 -6.16
N VAL A 132 -6.91 10.49 -4.86
CA VAL A 132 -6.00 10.03 -3.78
C VAL A 132 -5.75 8.53 -3.87
N HIS A 133 -6.82 7.72 -3.95
CA HIS A 133 -6.69 6.26 -4.09
C HIS A 133 -5.97 5.86 -5.37
N ARG A 134 -6.23 6.56 -6.48
CA ARG A 134 -5.57 6.31 -7.76
C ARG A 134 -4.07 6.57 -7.68
N VAL A 135 -3.63 7.70 -7.13
CA VAL A 135 -2.20 8.03 -6.97
C VAL A 135 -1.50 7.00 -6.08
N ILE A 136 -2.14 6.56 -5.00
CA ILE A 136 -1.61 5.51 -4.11
C ILE A 136 -1.49 4.16 -4.85
N ALA A 137 -2.49 3.80 -5.65
CA ALA A 137 -2.53 2.53 -6.38
C ALA A 137 -1.60 2.49 -7.60
N GLU A 138 -1.40 3.63 -8.27
CA GLU A 138 -0.67 3.74 -9.54
C GLU A 138 0.78 4.21 -9.38
N ARG A 139 1.19 4.76 -8.23
CA ARG A 139 2.62 5.06 -8.01
C ARG A 139 3.46 3.80 -8.16
N ARG A 140 4.63 3.91 -8.77
CA ARG A 140 5.56 2.80 -8.98
C ARG A 140 6.91 3.15 -8.40
N ASP A 141 7.63 2.11 -8.04
CA ASP A 141 9.06 2.18 -7.82
C ASP A 141 9.76 1.99 -9.16
N VAL A 142 10.15 3.11 -9.76
CA VAL A 142 10.59 3.19 -11.16
C VAL A 142 12.10 3.03 -11.24
N ARG A 143 12.55 2.08 -12.06
CA ARG A 143 13.99 1.84 -12.31
C ARG A 143 14.40 2.00 -13.78
N GLN A 144 13.45 2.22 -14.69
CA GLN A 144 13.69 2.28 -16.13
C GLN A 144 12.75 3.30 -16.79
N GLY A 145 13.08 3.72 -18.01
CA GLY A 145 12.22 4.61 -18.80
C GLY A 145 12.24 6.06 -18.33
N PHE A 146 13.28 6.49 -17.60
CA PHE A 146 13.50 7.89 -17.29
C PHE A 146 13.94 8.64 -18.55
N VAL A 147 13.37 9.82 -18.76
CA VAL A 147 13.73 10.70 -19.88
C VAL A 147 14.73 11.76 -19.44
N ASP A 148 15.62 12.15 -20.35
CA ASP A 148 16.59 13.22 -20.13
C ASP A 148 15.91 14.60 -20.18
N ARG A 149 15.13 14.88 -19.13
CA ARG A 149 14.42 16.14 -18.93
C ARG A 149 14.65 16.63 -17.50
N ALA A 150 15.20 17.83 -17.37
CA ALA A 150 15.37 18.48 -16.09
C ALA A 150 14.02 18.69 -15.37
N ILE A 151 14.00 18.49 -14.06
CA ILE A 151 12.85 18.78 -13.20
C ILE A 151 12.85 20.29 -12.90
N PRO A 152 11.79 21.04 -13.26
CA PRO A 152 11.65 22.44 -12.89
C PRO A 152 11.68 22.64 -11.36
N ASP A 153 12.31 23.71 -10.90
CA ASP A 153 12.48 23.95 -9.46
C ASP A 153 11.15 24.20 -8.73
N ASP A 154 10.15 24.77 -9.41
CA ASP A 154 8.81 24.96 -8.83
C ASP A 154 8.09 23.63 -8.62
N VAL A 155 8.23 22.68 -9.56
CA VAL A 155 7.70 21.31 -9.43
C VAL A 155 8.41 20.60 -8.27
N LEU A 156 9.75 20.65 -8.24
CA LEU A 156 10.53 20.04 -7.17
C LEU A 156 10.19 20.63 -5.80
N THR A 157 9.97 21.94 -5.72
CA THR A 157 9.54 22.61 -4.49
C THR A 157 8.19 22.08 -4.01
N ARG A 158 7.17 21.95 -4.86
CA ARG A 158 5.87 21.37 -4.47
C ARG A 158 5.99 19.94 -3.95
N VAL A 159 6.87 19.14 -4.55
CA VAL A 159 7.16 17.77 -4.13
C VAL A 159 7.82 17.74 -2.74
N LEU A 160 8.85 18.57 -2.52
CA LEU A 160 9.55 18.67 -1.24
C LEU A 160 8.66 19.26 -0.13
N GLU A 161 7.83 20.24 -0.44
CA GLU A 161 6.85 20.76 0.52
C GLU A 161 5.84 19.67 0.94
N SER A 162 5.42 18.82 0.01
CA SER A 162 4.54 17.69 0.32
C SER A 162 5.22 16.69 1.25
N ALA A 163 6.50 16.41 1.03
CA ALA A 163 7.33 15.62 1.95
C ALA A 163 7.40 16.26 3.34
N HIS A 164 7.62 17.57 3.40
CA HIS A 164 7.75 18.33 4.64
C HIS A 164 6.44 18.44 5.47
N ARG A 165 5.28 18.20 4.84
CA ARG A 165 3.97 18.11 5.50
C ARG A 165 3.71 16.76 6.18
N ALA A 166 4.66 15.82 6.13
CA ALA A 166 4.51 14.54 6.83
C ALA A 166 4.39 14.72 8.35
N PRO A 167 3.64 13.85 9.05
CA PRO A 167 3.69 13.81 10.50
C PRO A 167 5.09 13.38 10.96
N SER A 168 5.49 13.83 12.14
CA SER A 168 6.71 13.37 12.81
C SER A 168 6.50 13.23 14.31
N VAL A 169 7.24 12.32 14.93
CA VAL A 169 7.24 12.15 16.38
C VAL A 169 7.54 13.49 17.05
N GLY A 170 6.61 13.97 17.87
CA GLY A 170 6.73 15.25 18.57
C GLY A 170 6.94 16.47 17.68
N LEU A 171 6.49 16.42 16.41
CA LEU A 171 6.75 17.47 15.40
C LEU A 171 8.26 17.74 15.22
N SER A 172 9.11 16.71 15.42
CA SER A 172 10.57 16.85 15.37
C SER A 172 11.14 17.15 13.99
N GLN A 173 10.40 16.80 12.93
CA GLN A 173 10.79 16.98 11.53
C GLN A 173 12.26 16.60 11.26
N PRO A 174 12.67 15.35 11.59
CA PRO A 174 14.07 14.95 11.66
C PRO A 174 14.79 14.85 10.30
N TRP A 175 14.04 14.95 9.21
CA TRP A 175 14.54 14.73 7.86
C TRP A 175 15.27 15.94 7.27
N ASP A 176 16.26 15.66 6.43
CA ASP A 176 16.80 16.61 5.45
C ASP A 176 16.82 15.96 4.06
N PHE A 177 16.85 16.80 3.01
CA PHE A 177 16.83 16.36 1.61
C PHE A 177 18.05 16.91 0.87
N LEU A 178 19.04 16.05 0.58
CA LEU A 178 20.21 16.43 -0.20
C LEU A 178 19.95 16.18 -1.69
N LEU A 179 19.97 17.26 -2.48
CA LEU A 179 19.75 17.21 -3.93
C LEU A 179 21.07 16.94 -4.67
N ILE A 180 21.18 15.79 -5.32
CA ILE A 180 22.40 15.32 -5.99
C ILE A 180 22.17 15.29 -7.49
N ARG A 181 22.73 16.27 -8.21
CA ARG A 181 22.68 16.36 -9.68
C ARG A 181 24.01 15.98 -10.34
N GLU A 182 25.11 16.21 -9.62
CA GLU A 182 26.48 16.05 -10.09
C GLU A 182 26.78 14.58 -10.43
N ILE A 183 27.29 14.34 -11.64
CA ILE A 183 27.41 12.98 -12.20
C ILE A 183 28.53 12.17 -11.53
N ALA A 184 29.62 12.79 -11.09
CA ALA A 184 30.72 12.08 -10.44
C ALA A 184 30.30 11.52 -9.07
N THR A 185 29.51 12.27 -8.30
CA THR A 185 28.89 11.81 -7.06
C THR A 185 27.97 10.64 -7.33
N ARG A 186 27.08 10.76 -8.34
CA ARG A 186 26.16 9.68 -8.70
C ARG A 186 26.87 8.42 -9.18
N ARG A 187 28.00 8.54 -9.89
CA ARG A 187 28.84 7.39 -10.27
C ARG A 187 29.39 6.66 -9.06
N LYS A 188 29.90 7.38 -8.05
CA LYS A 188 30.37 6.75 -6.81
C LYS A 188 29.26 5.97 -6.10
N ILE A 189 28.05 6.52 -6.02
CA ILE A 189 26.91 5.83 -5.42
C ILE A 189 26.47 4.62 -6.25
N HIS A 190 26.48 4.75 -7.58
CA HIS A 190 26.19 3.64 -8.50
C HIS A 190 27.18 2.48 -8.34
N ASP A 191 28.46 2.78 -8.12
CA ASP A 191 29.49 1.75 -7.92
C ASP A 191 29.24 0.95 -6.64
N LEU A 192 28.82 1.63 -5.55
CA LEU A 192 28.35 0.96 -4.32
C LEU A 192 27.13 0.06 -4.61
N ALA A 193 26.14 0.60 -5.33
CA ALA A 193 24.95 -0.14 -5.74
C ALA A 193 25.27 -1.41 -6.54
N SER A 194 26.25 -1.31 -7.44
CA SER A 194 26.69 -2.41 -8.29
C SER A 194 27.39 -3.51 -7.47
N ALA A 195 28.29 -3.12 -6.55
CA ALA A 195 28.98 -4.08 -5.69
C ALA A 195 28.01 -4.89 -4.82
N GLN A 196 27.01 -4.24 -4.21
CA GLN A 196 26.02 -4.94 -3.39
C GLN A 196 25.07 -5.79 -4.23
N ARG A 197 24.76 -5.36 -5.47
CA ARG A 197 23.96 -6.16 -6.42
C ARG A 197 24.67 -7.49 -6.70
N ASP A 198 25.96 -7.44 -6.96
CA ASP A 198 26.76 -8.63 -7.26
C ASP A 198 26.86 -9.55 -6.03
N ALA A 199 27.11 -8.99 -4.83
CA ALA A 199 27.08 -9.75 -3.58
C ALA A 199 25.72 -10.43 -3.32
N PHE A 200 24.61 -9.73 -3.57
CA PHE A 200 23.28 -10.32 -3.45
C PHE A 200 23.05 -11.42 -4.48
N ALA A 201 23.43 -11.20 -5.75
CA ALA A 201 23.33 -12.24 -6.78
C ALA A 201 24.11 -13.50 -6.39
N GLU A 202 25.30 -13.33 -5.81
CA GLU A 202 26.14 -14.42 -5.30
C GLU A 202 25.48 -15.22 -4.17
N SER A 203 24.67 -14.57 -3.34
CA SER A 203 23.94 -15.21 -2.25
C SER A 203 22.71 -16.04 -2.70
N LEU A 204 22.25 -15.87 -3.95
CA LEU A 204 21.02 -16.51 -4.43
C LEU A 204 21.26 -17.94 -4.96
N PRO A 205 20.28 -18.85 -4.78
CA PRO A 205 20.22 -20.11 -5.52
C PRO A 205 20.24 -19.89 -7.04
N GLU A 206 20.76 -20.84 -7.81
CA GLU A 206 20.96 -20.69 -9.26
C GLU A 206 19.68 -20.27 -10.00
N VAL A 207 18.54 -20.90 -9.69
CA VAL A 207 17.24 -20.57 -10.32
C VAL A 207 16.82 -19.13 -10.02
N ARG A 208 16.98 -18.68 -8.77
CA ARG A 208 16.67 -17.29 -8.37
C ARG A 208 17.65 -16.29 -8.95
N ARG A 209 18.94 -16.63 -9.03
CA ARG A 209 19.96 -15.78 -9.66
C ARG A 209 19.60 -15.48 -11.11
N LYS A 210 19.23 -16.50 -11.90
CA LYS A 210 18.81 -16.32 -13.30
C LYS A 210 17.61 -15.39 -13.45
N GLN A 211 16.65 -15.45 -12.53
CA GLN A 211 15.51 -14.51 -12.50
C GLN A 211 15.97 -13.10 -12.12
N PHE A 212 16.85 -12.98 -11.12
CA PHE A 212 17.37 -11.71 -10.64
C PHE A 212 18.21 -10.97 -11.69
N ASP A 213 18.96 -11.67 -12.54
CA ASP A 213 19.81 -11.06 -13.56
C ASP A 213 19.04 -10.19 -14.57
N GLY A 214 17.76 -10.50 -14.80
CA GLY A 214 16.87 -9.69 -15.63
C GLY A 214 16.29 -8.44 -14.94
N LEU A 215 16.51 -8.28 -13.64
CA LEU A 215 15.94 -7.19 -12.85
C LEU A 215 16.92 -6.02 -12.71
N LYS A 216 16.44 -4.83 -13.05
CA LYS A 216 17.16 -3.59 -12.75
C LYS A 216 16.82 -3.12 -11.34
N ILE A 217 17.85 -2.89 -10.52
CA ILE A 217 17.75 -2.57 -9.09
C ILE A 217 17.85 -1.07 -8.77
N GLU A 218 18.30 -0.25 -9.72
CA GLU A 218 18.55 1.18 -9.52
C GLU A 218 18.35 2.00 -10.81
N ALA A 219 18.42 3.33 -10.69
CA ALA A 219 18.37 4.28 -11.81
C ALA A 219 19.20 5.55 -11.52
N ILE A 220 20.29 5.39 -10.77
CA ILE A 220 21.13 6.47 -10.22
C ILE A 220 21.68 7.34 -11.34
N LEU A 221 22.17 6.69 -12.41
CA LEU A 221 22.77 7.38 -13.55
C LEU A 221 21.75 7.78 -14.63
N ASP A 222 20.60 7.11 -14.68
CA ASP A 222 19.54 7.37 -15.67
C ASP A 222 18.68 8.59 -15.32
N THR A 223 18.72 9.04 -14.07
CA THR A 223 17.88 10.13 -13.58
C THR A 223 18.61 11.47 -13.59
N PRO A 224 17.93 12.61 -13.83
CA PRO A 224 18.54 13.94 -13.76
C PRO A 224 18.81 14.40 -12.31
N LEU A 225 18.16 13.76 -11.32
CA LEU A 225 18.25 14.12 -9.91
C LEU A 225 18.21 12.85 -9.05
N ASN A 226 19.12 12.76 -8.08
CA ASN A 226 18.94 11.90 -6.92
C ASN A 226 18.68 12.75 -5.67
N ILE A 227 17.96 12.17 -4.71
CA ILE A 227 17.69 12.79 -3.41
C ILE A 227 18.12 11.82 -2.33
N ALA A 228 19.14 12.17 -1.57
CA ALA A 228 19.47 11.47 -0.33
C ALA A 228 18.61 12.07 0.79
N VAL A 229 17.69 11.27 1.33
CA VAL A 229 16.83 11.63 2.46
C VAL A 229 17.48 11.11 3.72
N THR A 230 17.81 12.02 4.63
CA THR A 230 18.56 11.71 5.86
C THR A 230 17.68 11.87 7.09
N CYS A 231 18.20 11.50 8.25
CA CYS A 231 17.57 11.66 9.56
C CYS A 231 18.60 12.13 10.57
N ASP A 232 18.31 13.25 11.24
CA ASP A 232 18.98 13.69 12.46
C ASP A 232 18.23 13.15 13.69
N ALA A 233 18.76 12.08 14.30
CA ALA A 233 18.16 11.47 15.48
C ALA A 233 18.21 12.39 16.72
N GLY A 234 19.10 13.38 16.73
CA GLY A 234 19.25 14.37 17.80
C GLY A 234 18.30 15.57 17.69
N ARG A 235 17.72 15.81 16.50
CA ARG A 235 16.84 16.96 16.26
C ARG A 235 15.69 17.03 17.28
N GLY A 236 15.41 18.24 17.74
CA GLY A 236 14.43 18.51 18.81
C GLY A 236 14.93 18.25 20.25
N GLY A 237 16.16 17.76 20.43
CA GLY A 237 16.79 17.59 21.74
C GLY A 237 16.21 16.45 22.59
N ARG A 238 16.56 16.40 23.88
CA ARG A 238 16.26 15.23 24.74
C ARG A 238 14.76 14.93 24.91
N HIS A 239 13.89 15.93 24.80
CA HIS A 239 12.48 15.86 25.26
C HIS A 239 11.46 15.91 24.12
N VAL A 240 11.78 15.29 22.97
CA VAL A 240 10.80 15.13 21.87
C VAL A 240 9.65 14.22 22.32
N LEU A 241 8.44 14.77 22.25
CA LEU A 241 7.20 14.07 22.62
C LEU A 241 7.05 12.78 21.79
N GLY A 242 6.82 11.65 22.46
CA GLY A 242 6.60 10.35 21.80
C GLY A 242 7.87 9.57 21.44
N ARG A 243 9.07 10.14 21.59
CA ARG A 243 10.34 9.48 21.27
C ARG A 243 10.93 8.65 22.42
N HIS A 244 10.55 8.95 23.66
CA HIS A 244 11.23 8.41 24.85
C HIS A 244 11.27 6.88 24.92
N ALA A 245 10.14 6.22 24.64
CA ALA A 245 10.04 4.75 24.74
C ALA A 245 10.58 4.03 23.50
N ASP A 246 10.52 4.67 22.33
CA ASP A 246 11.01 4.09 21.07
C ASP A 246 11.67 5.17 20.20
N PRO A 247 13.00 5.29 20.24
CA PRO A 247 13.75 6.24 19.43
C PRO A 247 13.55 6.05 17.92
N ARG A 248 13.24 4.83 17.46
CA ARG A 248 13.11 4.46 16.03
C ARG A 248 12.01 5.25 15.31
N THR A 249 11.04 5.77 16.08
CA THR A 249 9.99 6.67 15.59
C THR A 249 10.53 7.88 14.81
N THR A 250 11.77 8.28 15.07
CA THR A 250 12.45 9.36 14.34
C THR A 250 12.71 8.97 12.87
N TRP A 251 13.25 7.78 12.61
CA TRP A 251 13.47 7.27 11.25
C TRP A 251 12.15 6.92 10.55
N PHE A 252 11.15 6.43 11.28
CA PHE A 252 9.81 6.22 10.72
C PHE A 252 9.17 7.53 10.26
N SER A 253 9.44 8.64 10.97
CA SER A 253 8.98 9.97 10.55
C SER A 253 9.58 10.35 9.20
N ALA A 254 10.89 10.12 8.99
CA ALA A 254 11.54 10.34 7.69
C ALA A 254 10.98 9.42 6.58
N ALA A 255 10.69 8.16 6.87
CA ALA A 255 10.07 7.24 5.91
C ALA A 255 8.68 7.71 5.44
N ILE A 256 7.87 8.31 6.34
CA ILE A 256 6.56 8.88 5.97
C ILE A 256 6.75 10.13 5.10
N ALA A 257 7.77 10.95 5.35
CA ALA A 257 8.12 12.07 4.48
C ALA A 257 8.50 11.61 3.06
N ILE A 258 9.25 10.51 2.93
CA ILE A 258 9.55 9.89 1.63
C ILE A 258 8.26 9.42 0.94
N GLN A 259 7.33 8.81 1.68
CA GLN A 259 6.06 8.36 1.11
C GLN A 259 5.22 9.52 0.56
N ASN A 260 5.19 10.67 1.25
CA ASN A 260 4.54 11.89 0.75
C ASN A 260 5.22 12.42 -0.51
N LEU A 261 6.57 12.46 -0.53
CA LEU A 261 7.37 12.83 -1.70
C LEU A 261 6.97 11.97 -2.91
N TRP A 262 6.89 10.65 -2.72
CA TRP A 262 6.57 9.69 -3.77
C TRP A 262 5.18 9.90 -4.38
N LEU A 263 4.18 10.17 -3.53
CA LEU A 263 2.81 10.43 -3.98
C LEU A 263 2.71 11.76 -4.73
N ALA A 264 3.35 12.82 -4.21
CA ALA A 264 3.38 14.11 -4.88
C ALA A 264 4.11 14.04 -6.23
N ALA A 265 5.25 13.35 -6.28
CA ALA A 265 5.99 13.10 -7.52
C ALA A 265 5.12 12.39 -8.57
N ARG A 266 4.38 11.33 -8.17
CA ARG A 266 3.46 10.63 -9.08
C ARG A 266 2.37 11.55 -9.63
N ALA A 267 1.85 12.48 -8.82
CA ALA A 267 0.85 13.46 -9.25
C ALA A 267 1.41 14.49 -10.26
N GLU A 268 2.69 14.85 -10.13
CA GLU A 268 3.42 15.77 -11.03
C GLU A 268 3.98 15.07 -12.28
N GLY A 269 3.75 13.76 -12.44
CA GLY A 269 4.26 12.97 -13.58
C GLY A 269 5.73 12.56 -13.45
N LEU A 270 6.29 12.61 -12.25
CA LEU A 270 7.64 12.16 -11.95
C LEU A 270 7.64 10.70 -11.47
N GLY A 271 8.57 9.91 -12.01
CA GLY A 271 8.96 8.62 -11.46
C GLY A 271 9.89 8.82 -10.27
N VAL A 272 9.76 7.92 -9.28
CA VAL A 272 10.67 7.83 -8.14
C VAL A 272 11.09 6.37 -7.99
N GLY A 273 12.39 6.15 -7.85
CA GLY A 273 13.01 4.86 -7.60
C GLY A 273 13.76 4.85 -6.26
N TRP A 274 13.43 3.97 -5.32
CA TRP A 274 14.21 3.84 -4.08
C TRP A 274 15.36 2.85 -4.29
N VAL A 275 16.59 3.26 -3.98
CA VAL A 275 17.77 2.39 -4.00
C VAL A 275 18.27 2.13 -2.58
N SER A 276 18.49 0.85 -2.25
CA SER A 276 18.99 0.40 -0.96
C SER A 276 20.03 -0.72 -1.09
N PHE A 277 20.67 -0.84 -2.25
CA PHE A 277 21.72 -1.82 -2.52
C PHE A 277 23.08 -1.26 -2.07
N PHE A 278 23.23 -0.86 -0.82
CA PHE A 278 24.50 -0.41 -0.23
C PHE A 278 24.31 -0.27 1.27
N GLU A 279 25.41 -0.20 2.02
CA GLU A 279 25.32 0.16 3.42
C GLU A 279 25.11 1.67 3.56
N PRO A 280 24.17 2.14 4.42
CA PRO A 280 23.88 3.56 4.61
C PRO A 280 25.13 4.40 4.93
N GLY A 281 26.09 3.83 5.67
CA GLY A 281 27.35 4.48 6.03
C GLY A 281 28.28 4.75 4.84
N GLU A 282 28.29 3.89 3.82
CA GLU A 282 29.13 4.08 2.62
C GLU A 282 28.65 5.26 1.79
N VAL A 283 27.32 5.38 1.62
CA VAL A 283 26.71 6.55 0.99
C VAL A 283 26.96 7.80 1.84
N GLY A 284 26.86 7.69 3.17
CA GLY A 284 27.20 8.78 4.08
C GLY A 284 28.63 9.30 3.89
N ALA A 285 29.59 8.39 3.70
CA ALA A 285 30.98 8.75 3.42
C ALA A 285 31.17 9.42 2.04
N VAL A 286 30.48 8.93 1.01
CA VAL A 286 30.53 9.56 -0.33
C VAL A 286 29.96 10.98 -0.32
N LEU A 287 28.91 11.21 0.47
CA LEU A 287 28.22 12.49 0.60
C LEU A 287 28.79 13.41 1.69
N ASP A 288 29.85 12.97 2.39
CA ASP A 288 30.45 13.69 3.52
C ASP A 288 29.42 14.11 4.58
N LEU A 289 28.53 13.18 4.95
CA LEU A 289 27.51 13.43 5.96
C LEU A 289 28.15 13.58 7.36
N PRO A 290 27.65 14.51 8.20
CA PRO A 290 28.04 14.55 9.60
C PRO A 290 27.72 13.22 10.29
N ALA A 291 28.57 12.79 11.24
CA ALA A 291 28.49 11.46 11.86
C ALA A 291 27.17 11.13 12.59
N HIS A 292 26.35 12.14 12.92
CA HIS A 292 25.05 11.97 13.57
C HIS A 292 23.86 11.97 12.58
N ILE A 293 24.14 12.17 11.29
CA ILE A 293 23.14 12.20 10.23
C ILE A 293 23.18 10.86 9.52
N GLU A 294 22.07 10.15 9.55
CA GLU A 294 21.95 8.83 8.95
C GLU A 294 21.16 8.90 7.64
N LEU A 295 21.58 8.14 6.63
CA LEU A 295 20.79 7.98 5.42
C LEU A 295 19.57 7.10 5.72
N VAL A 296 18.38 7.58 5.36
CA VAL A 296 17.13 6.80 5.42
C VAL A 296 16.77 6.25 4.05
N GLY A 297 16.91 7.04 2.98
CA GLY A 297 16.61 6.57 1.63
C GLY A 297 17.34 7.34 0.56
N TYR A 298 17.73 6.66 -0.52
CA TYR A 298 18.32 7.28 -1.71
C TYR A 298 17.34 7.14 -2.88
N LEU A 299 16.85 8.27 -3.37
CA LEU A 299 15.77 8.31 -4.34
C LEU A 299 16.27 8.78 -5.71
N CYS A 300 16.00 8.02 -6.76
CA CYS A 300 16.19 8.43 -8.15
C CYS A 300 14.91 9.11 -8.64
N VAL A 301 14.98 10.35 -9.14
CA VAL A 301 13.80 11.16 -9.48
C VAL A 301 13.93 11.76 -10.88
N GLY A 302 12.88 11.62 -11.70
CA GLY A 302 12.85 12.16 -13.06
C GLY A 302 11.51 11.97 -13.76
N TYR A 303 11.33 12.61 -14.91
CA TYR A 303 10.21 12.30 -15.78
C TYR A 303 10.39 10.92 -16.41
N VAL A 304 9.28 10.25 -16.72
CA VAL A 304 9.28 8.91 -17.31
C VAL A 304 8.45 8.89 -18.58
N GLU A 305 8.78 8.00 -19.52
CA GLU A 305 8.02 7.78 -20.75
C GLU A 305 6.62 7.22 -20.44
N GLU A 306 6.56 6.25 -19.54
CA GLU A 306 5.33 5.62 -19.09
C GLU A 306 5.44 5.09 -17.65
N PHE A 307 4.29 4.91 -17.00
CA PHE A 307 4.20 4.21 -15.71
C PHE A 307 3.65 2.81 -15.93
N ALA A 308 4.40 1.80 -15.49
CA ALA A 308 3.97 0.40 -15.60
C ALA A 308 2.61 0.17 -14.90
N PRO A 309 1.72 -0.65 -15.48
CA PRO A 309 0.38 -0.89 -14.92
C PRO A 309 0.41 -1.66 -13.60
N ALA A 310 1.49 -2.38 -13.30
CA ALA A 310 1.68 -3.16 -12.07
C ALA A 310 3.15 -3.09 -11.57
N PRO A 311 3.45 -3.48 -10.32
CA PRO A 311 4.82 -3.53 -9.82
C PRO A 311 5.71 -4.46 -10.65
N GLU A 312 6.96 -4.06 -10.87
CA GLU A 312 7.90 -4.81 -11.72
C GLU A 312 8.18 -6.22 -11.18
N LEU A 313 8.26 -6.38 -9.85
CA LEU A 313 8.48 -7.68 -9.22
C LEU A 313 7.29 -8.64 -9.44
N VAL A 314 6.09 -8.11 -9.63
CA VAL A 314 4.91 -8.91 -9.98
C VAL A 314 4.93 -9.27 -11.46
N ARG A 315 5.27 -8.31 -12.33
CA ARG A 315 5.32 -8.53 -13.78
C ARG A 315 6.40 -9.53 -14.20
N SER A 316 7.54 -9.52 -13.52
CA SER A 316 8.66 -10.44 -13.75
C SER A 316 8.46 -11.81 -13.12
N GLY A 317 7.41 -11.99 -12.31
CA GLY A 317 7.20 -13.24 -11.55
C GLY A 317 8.15 -13.42 -10.36
N TRP A 318 8.94 -12.41 -10.00
CA TRP A 318 9.82 -12.46 -8.83
C TRP A 318 9.03 -12.61 -7.52
N ALA A 319 7.90 -11.91 -7.40
CA ALA A 319 7.02 -12.00 -6.25
C ALA A 319 5.56 -11.64 -6.59
N ALA A 320 4.61 -12.23 -5.87
CA ALA A 320 3.18 -11.94 -5.95
C ALA A 320 2.71 -11.10 -4.76
N ARG A 321 1.56 -10.43 -4.92
CA ARG A 321 0.94 -9.65 -3.83
C ARG A 321 0.23 -10.56 -2.85
N ARG A 322 0.45 -10.33 -1.56
CA ARG A 322 -0.34 -10.91 -0.48
C ARG A 322 -1.77 -10.34 -0.48
N PRO A 323 -2.82 -11.16 -0.33
CA PRO A 323 -4.19 -10.69 -0.13
C PRO A 323 -4.35 -9.82 1.11
N LEU A 324 -5.17 -8.76 1.05
CA LEU A 324 -5.40 -7.86 2.20
C LEU A 324 -5.99 -8.59 3.40
N ALA A 325 -6.92 -9.53 3.18
CA ALA A 325 -7.55 -10.31 4.25
C ALA A 325 -6.52 -11.04 5.14
N TRP A 326 -5.37 -11.42 4.58
CA TRP A 326 -4.32 -12.02 5.37
C TRP A 326 -3.65 -11.03 6.31
N ALA A 327 -3.65 -9.73 6.02
CA ALA A 327 -2.99 -8.71 6.85
C ALA A 327 -3.92 -8.05 7.87
N VAL A 328 -5.23 -8.35 7.83
CA VAL A 328 -6.23 -7.78 8.75
C VAL A 328 -6.57 -8.79 9.82
N HIS A 329 -6.50 -8.36 11.08
CA HIS A 329 -6.81 -9.15 12.27
C HIS A 329 -7.84 -8.42 13.14
N HIS A 330 -8.78 -9.16 13.72
CA HIS A 330 -9.84 -8.63 14.58
C HIS A 330 -9.53 -8.95 16.04
N GLU A 331 -9.29 -7.91 16.84
CA GLU A 331 -8.98 -7.94 18.28
C GLU A 331 -7.66 -8.66 18.66
N SER A 332 -7.43 -9.86 18.15
CA SER A 332 -6.25 -10.69 18.42
C SER A 332 -5.51 -11.08 17.14
N TRP A 333 -4.19 -11.24 17.27
CA TRP A 333 -3.37 -11.82 16.21
C TRP A 333 -3.89 -13.23 15.84
N GLY A 334 -3.85 -13.57 14.56
CA GLY A 334 -4.39 -14.83 14.03
C GLY A 334 -5.85 -14.80 13.61
N ASN A 335 -6.69 -13.93 14.19
CA ASN A 335 -8.11 -13.83 13.89
C ASN A 335 -8.38 -12.99 12.62
N ARG A 336 -8.26 -13.60 11.43
CA ARG A 336 -8.14 -12.88 10.15
C ARG A 336 -9.46 -12.66 9.46
N GLY A 337 -9.56 -11.59 8.68
CA GLY A 337 -10.71 -11.36 7.82
C GLY A 337 -10.87 -9.89 7.45
N LEU A 338 -11.53 -9.61 6.32
CA LEU A 338 -11.90 -8.24 6.00
C LEU A 338 -12.97 -7.72 6.97
N PRO A 339 -13.05 -6.40 7.21
CA PRO A 339 -14.14 -5.82 7.99
C PRO A 339 -15.52 -6.23 7.45
N GLY A 340 -16.41 -6.66 8.35
CA GLY A 340 -17.78 -7.08 8.00
C GLY A 340 -17.94 -8.52 7.53
N VAL A 341 -16.85 -9.30 7.49
CA VAL A 341 -16.87 -10.74 7.24
C VAL A 341 -16.57 -11.47 8.54
N GLU A 342 -17.18 -12.64 8.75
CA GLU A 342 -16.84 -13.51 9.89
C GLU A 342 -15.35 -13.88 9.86
N PRO A 343 -14.59 -13.56 10.91
CA PRO A 343 -13.17 -13.88 10.95
C PRO A 343 -12.89 -15.39 10.93
N THR A 344 -11.76 -15.76 10.32
CA THR A 344 -11.28 -17.15 10.24
C THR A 344 -9.83 -17.26 10.70
N SER A 345 -9.41 -18.47 11.07
CA SER A 345 -8.00 -18.79 11.32
C SER A 345 -7.33 -19.15 9.99
N ILE A 346 -6.05 -18.74 9.86
CA ILE A 346 -5.22 -19.08 8.71
C ILE A 346 -5.07 -20.60 8.48
N VAL A 347 -5.12 -21.40 9.55
CA VAL A 347 -5.03 -22.86 9.47
C VAL A 347 -6.32 -23.43 8.88
N ALA A 348 -7.48 -22.98 9.39
CA ALA A 348 -8.78 -23.42 8.88
C ALA A 348 -8.94 -23.09 7.39
N ASP A 349 -8.58 -21.87 6.98
CA ASP A 349 -8.58 -21.47 5.57
C ASP A 349 -7.69 -22.38 4.71
N ALA A 350 -6.51 -22.74 5.23
CA ALA A 350 -5.56 -23.58 4.52
C ALA A 350 -6.05 -25.04 4.41
N GLU A 351 -6.64 -25.59 5.47
CA GLU A 351 -7.24 -26.92 5.47
C GLU A 351 -8.42 -27.01 4.49
N GLU A 352 -9.29 -26.00 4.46
CA GLU A 352 -10.39 -25.92 3.50
C GLU A 352 -9.89 -25.85 2.06
N ALA A 353 -8.89 -25.00 1.80
CA ALA A 353 -8.27 -24.88 0.48
C ALA A 353 -7.61 -26.19 0.03
N ALA A 354 -6.87 -26.87 0.92
CA ALA A 354 -6.28 -28.17 0.63
C ALA A 354 -7.35 -29.22 0.29
N ALA A 355 -8.42 -29.29 1.09
CA ALA A 355 -9.53 -30.22 0.83
C ALA A 355 -10.29 -29.92 -0.47
N HIS A 356 -10.31 -28.66 -0.94
CA HIS A 356 -10.88 -28.30 -2.24
C HIS A 356 -10.02 -28.82 -3.40
N LEU A 357 -8.69 -28.66 -3.32
CA LEU A 357 -7.74 -29.15 -4.32
C LEU A 357 -7.79 -30.67 -4.45
N ASP A 358 -7.86 -31.40 -3.33
CA ASP A 358 -7.93 -32.86 -3.31
C ASP A 358 -9.20 -33.42 -3.97
N ARG A 359 -10.30 -32.65 -4.00
CA ARG A 359 -11.58 -33.05 -4.60
C ARG A 359 -11.64 -32.88 -6.12
N GLY A 360 -10.61 -32.31 -6.76
CA GLY A 360 -10.50 -32.25 -8.23
C GLY A 360 -11.62 -31.49 -8.94
N ALA A 361 -12.30 -30.54 -8.28
CA ALA A 361 -13.43 -29.83 -8.86
C ALA A 361 -12.97 -28.75 -9.86
N PRO A 362 -13.45 -28.74 -11.12
CA PRO A 362 -13.19 -27.64 -12.04
C PRO A 362 -14.16 -26.48 -11.75
N GLY A 363 -13.60 -25.34 -11.31
CA GLY A 363 -14.14 -23.98 -11.51
C GLY A 363 -15.38 -23.55 -10.73
N GLU A 364 -15.21 -22.67 -9.74
CA GLU A 364 -15.96 -21.42 -9.51
C GLU A 364 -15.34 -20.74 -8.29
N GLY A 365 -14.98 -19.45 -8.41
CA GLY A 365 -14.19 -18.73 -7.41
C GLY A 365 -14.86 -18.71 -6.03
N ALA A 366 -14.18 -19.28 -5.03
CA ALA A 366 -14.57 -19.08 -3.65
C ALA A 366 -14.38 -17.60 -3.27
N PRO A 367 -15.30 -17.00 -2.49
CA PRO A 367 -15.18 -15.62 -2.05
C PRO A 367 -14.05 -15.54 -1.02
N GLY A 368 -12.85 -15.15 -1.46
CA GLY A 368 -11.69 -14.91 -0.59
C GLY A 368 -10.38 -15.54 -1.07
N THR A 369 -10.43 -16.49 -2.00
CA THR A 369 -9.23 -17.05 -2.63
C THR A 369 -9.00 -16.38 -3.98
N SER A 370 -8.35 -15.21 -3.97
CA SER A 370 -7.56 -14.86 -5.15
C SER A 370 -6.43 -15.88 -5.21
N ALA A 371 -6.66 -16.99 -5.91
CA ALA A 371 -5.62 -17.87 -6.36
C ALA A 371 -4.48 -16.99 -6.86
N VAL A 372 -3.29 -17.18 -6.28
CA VAL A 372 -2.04 -16.60 -6.78
C VAL A 372 -2.05 -16.88 -8.28
N GLY A 373 -2.11 -15.81 -9.08
CA GLY A 373 -2.43 -15.89 -10.50
C GLY A 373 -1.58 -16.96 -11.19
N GLY A 374 -2.23 -17.81 -11.97
CA GLY A 374 -1.58 -18.85 -12.76
C GLY A 374 -0.60 -18.24 -13.77
N SER A 375 0.67 -18.12 -13.39
CA SER A 375 1.76 -18.24 -14.33
C SER A 375 2.00 -19.73 -14.57
N ALA A 376 2.15 -20.14 -15.83
CA ALA A 376 2.57 -21.49 -16.18
C ALA A 376 3.78 -21.93 -15.33
N PRO A 377 3.84 -23.19 -14.86
CA PRO A 377 4.94 -23.65 -14.02
C PRO A 377 6.27 -23.41 -14.73
N SER A 378 7.17 -22.72 -14.05
CA SER A 378 8.55 -22.51 -14.50
C SER A 378 9.20 -23.87 -14.78
N PRO A 379 9.95 -24.04 -15.88
CA PRO A 379 10.48 -25.35 -16.29
C PRO A 379 11.48 -25.96 -15.30
N ASN A 380 11.98 -25.18 -14.33
CA ASN A 380 12.75 -25.68 -13.18
C ASN A 380 11.99 -25.34 -11.89
N PRO A 381 11.53 -26.34 -11.11
CA PRO A 381 10.89 -26.09 -9.83
C PRO A 381 11.90 -25.43 -8.88
N GLN A 382 11.49 -24.33 -8.24
CA GLN A 382 12.28 -23.73 -7.18
C GLN A 382 11.99 -24.49 -5.89
N SER A 383 12.99 -25.21 -5.40
CA SER A 383 12.94 -25.92 -4.12
C SER A 383 13.62 -25.09 -3.03
N VAL A 384 13.01 -25.05 -1.84
CA VAL A 384 13.58 -24.44 -0.63
C VAL A 384 13.53 -25.45 0.50
N ARG A 385 14.65 -25.58 1.21
CA ARG A 385 14.75 -26.37 2.43
C ARG A 385 14.34 -25.55 3.63
N VAL A 386 13.40 -26.02 4.42
CA VAL A 386 12.98 -25.40 5.68
C VAL A 386 13.46 -26.26 6.83
N VAL A 387 14.39 -25.73 7.63
CA VAL A 387 14.94 -26.39 8.80
C VAL A 387 14.29 -25.79 10.04
N VAL A 388 13.60 -26.61 10.84
CA VAL A 388 12.94 -26.21 12.08
C VAL A 388 13.80 -26.63 13.27
N GLY A 389 14.35 -25.64 13.99
CA GLY A 389 15.33 -25.82 15.06
C GLY A 389 16.77 -26.04 14.56
N GLY A 390 17.65 -26.44 15.47
CA GLY A 390 19.08 -26.64 15.19
C GLY A 390 19.90 -25.34 15.20
N GLU A 391 21.23 -25.46 15.09
CA GLU A 391 22.15 -24.31 15.12
C GLU A 391 22.13 -23.58 13.76
N PRO A 392 21.71 -22.30 13.69
CA PRO A 392 21.60 -21.61 12.41
C PRO A 392 22.92 -21.52 11.63
N ALA A 393 24.05 -21.40 12.33
CA ALA A 393 25.38 -21.31 11.74
C ALA A 393 25.72 -22.49 10.79
N ASP A 394 25.15 -23.66 11.02
CA ASP A 394 25.37 -24.86 10.20
C ASP A 394 24.70 -24.78 8.82
N TYR A 395 23.70 -23.89 8.69
CA TYR A 395 22.82 -23.81 7.51
C TYR A 395 22.90 -22.47 6.78
N LEU A 396 23.36 -21.41 7.44
CA LEU A 396 23.39 -20.04 6.89
C LEU A 396 24.24 -19.89 5.62
N GLY A 397 25.22 -20.78 5.40
CA GLY A 397 25.99 -20.82 4.15
C GLY A 397 25.21 -21.38 2.95
N ARG A 398 23.98 -21.89 3.14
CA ARG A 398 23.19 -22.53 2.09
C ARG A 398 22.12 -21.56 1.57
N ALA A 399 22.30 -21.12 0.33
CA ALA A 399 21.42 -20.18 -0.34
C ALA A 399 19.95 -20.65 -0.47
N ASP A 400 19.71 -21.97 -0.48
CA ASP A 400 18.41 -22.60 -0.66
C ASP A 400 17.72 -22.99 0.66
N THR A 401 18.29 -22.58 1.80
CA THR A 401 17.84 -23.01 3.12
C THR A 401 17.28 -21.85 3.93
N VAL A 402 16.09 -22.05 4.50
CA VAL A 402 15.46 -21.18 5.49
C VAL A 402 15.48 -21.88 6.84
N VAL A 403 16.14 -21.26 7.82
CA VAL A 403 16.16 -21.75 9.20
C VAL A 403 15.05 -21.06 9.99
N VAL A 404 14.16 -21.85 10.58
CA VAL A 404 13.10 -21.43 11.51
C VAL A 404 13.58 -21.70 12.93
N GLN A 405 13.98 -20.65 13.63
CA GLN A 405 14.40 -20.72 15.02
C GLN A 405 13.22 -20.40 15.94
N LEU A 406 12.90 -21.34 16.85
CA LEU A 406 11.70 -21.31 17.70
C LEU A 406 11.95 -20.68 19.09
N GLY A 407 13.22 -20.48 19.47
CA GLY A 407 13.65 -19.98 20.77
C GLY A 407 13.98 -18.49 20.80
N GLU A 408 15.04 -18.13 21.53
CA GLU A 408 15.48 -16.74 21.68
C GLU A 408 15.86 -16.08 20.34
N LYS A 409 15.66 -14.76 20.27
CA LYS A 409 16.02 -13.97 19.10
C LYS A 409 17.53 -14.04 18.88
N PRO A 410 18.01 -14.50 17.71
CA PRO A 410 19.44 -14.43 17.40
C PRO A 410 19.88 -12.95 17.37
N ALA A 411 21.16 -12.70 17.65
CA ALA A 411 21.74 -11.36 17.80
C ALA A 411 21.83 -10.53 16.49
N ALA A 412 20.95 -10.81 15.53
CA ALA A 412 20.87 -10.36 14.13
C ALA A 412 21.68 -11.23 13.17
N ASP A 413 20.95 -12.00 12.37
CA ASP A 413 21.44 -12.57 11.13
C ASP A 413 20.33 -12.44 10.07
N PHE A 414 20.60 -11.68 9.01
CA PHE A 414 19.65 -11.43 7.92
C PHE A 414 19.33 -12.70 7.11
N GLY A 415 19.99 -13.84 7.39
CA GLY A 415 19.70 -15.15 6.81
C GLY A 415 18.79 -16.07 7.65
N VAL A 416 18.46 -15.72 8.90
CA VAL A 416 17.61 -16.58 9.76
C VAL A 416 16.19 -16.04 9.84
N LEU A 417 15.21 -16.86 9.46
CA LEU A 417 13.82 -16.55 9.74
C LEU A 417 13.53 -16.87 11.21
N TRP A 418 13.70 -15.87 12.07
CA TRP A 418 13.32 -16.00 13.47
C TRP A 418 11.84 -15.68 13.67
N ARG A 419 11.07 -16.67 14.14
CA ARG A 419 9.67 -16.51 14.55
C ARG A 419 9.50 -17.22 15.89
N PRO A 420 9.40 -16.48 17.01
CA PRO A 420 9.17 -17.11 18.31
C PRO A 420 7.80 -17.76 18.30
N VAL A 421 7.74 -19.05 18.67
CA VAL A 421 6.50 -19.82 18.71
C VAL A 421 6.24 -20.24 20.15
N ARG A 422 5.12 -19.80 20.72
CA ARG A 422 4.79 -19.99 22.14
C ARG A 422 4.15 -21.33 22.42
N ASP A 423 3.37 -21.85 21.48
CA ASP A 423 2.63 -23.10 21.62
C ASP A 423 2.44 -23.84 20.28
N ALA A 424 1.85 -25.03 20.34
CA ALA A 424 1.63 -25.84 19.15
C ALA A 424 0.64 -25.24 18.15
N VAL A 425 -0.32 -24.41 18.59
CA VAL A 425 -1.29 -23.76 17.68
C VAL A 425 -0.56 -22.72 16.84
N GLU A 426 0.19 -21.84 17.50
CA GLU A 426 1.04 -20.85 16.83
C GLU A 426 2.11 -21.52 15.95
N GLY A 427 2.55 -22.72 16.30
CA GLY A 427 3.46 -23.52 15.48
C GLY A 427 2.83 -23.89 14.14
N VAL A 428 1.62 -24.42 14.13
CA VAL A 428 0.91 -24.74 12.87
C VAL A 428 0.69 -23.47 12.05
N GLU A 429 0.24 -22.37 12.67
CA GLU A 429 0.03 -21.09 12.00
C GLU A 429 1.32 -20.57 11.34
N THR A 430 2.44 -20.62 12.06
CA THR A 430 3.76 -20.19 11.58
C THR A 430 4.19 -21.00 10.35
N GLY A 431 3.99 -22.31 10.38
CA GLY A 431 4.30 -23.17 9.23
C GLY A 431 3.45 -22.82 8.01
N VAL A 432 2.13 -22.62 8.17
CA VAL A 432 1.24 -22.26 7.05
C VAL A 432 1.63 -20.90 6.45
N GLU A 433 1.92 -19.90 7.30
CA GLU A 433 2.35 -18.58 6.85
C GLU A 433 3.67 -18.61 6.07
N LEU A 434 4.66 -19.35 6.57
CA LEU A 434 5.95 -19.44 5.92
C LEU A 434 5.81 -19.99 4.50
N VAL A 435 5.02 -21.04 4.31
CA VAL A 435 4.76 -21.58 2.98
C VAL A 435 4.09 -20.56 2.08
N ARG A 436 3.06 -19.87 2.58
CA ARG A 436 2.38 -18.82 1.81
C ARG A 436 3.36 -17.73 1.37
N ASP A 437 4.25 -17.28 2.26
CA ASP A 437 5.27 -16.28 1.94
C ASP A 437 6.28 -16.81 0.89
N LEU A 438 6.74 -18.06 1.01
CA LEU A 438 7.67 -18.68 0.06
C LEU A 438 7.03 -18.87 -1.33
N VAL A 439 5.78 -19.33 -1.40
CA VAL A 439 5.03 -19.49 -2.65
C VAL A 439 4.78 -18.14 -3.31
N LEU A 440 4.49 -17.08 -2.53
CA LEU A 440 4.41 -15.72 -3.06
C LEU A 440 5.72 -15.24 -3.67
N GLN A 441 6.86 -15.85 -3.35
CA GLN A 441 8.14 -15.58 -4.01
C GLN A 441 8.47 -16.62 -5.11
N GLY A 442 7.53 -17.45 -5.54
CA GLY A 442 7.73 -18.40 -6.63
C GLY A 442 8.34 -19.75 -6.23
N VAL A 443 8.43 -20.06 -4.93
CA VAL A 443 8.83 -21.41 -4.48
C VAL A 443 7.71 -22.41 -4.82
N THR A 444 8.09 -23.53 -5.42
CA THR A 444 7.14 -24.57 -5.87
C THR A 444 7.31 -25.89 -5.12
N GLU A 445 8.45 -26.09 -4.44
CA GLU A 445 8.74 -27.30 -3.67
C GLU A 445 9.38 -26.95 -2.32
N ILE A 446 8.96 -27.65 -1.26
CA ILE A 446 9.40 -27.40 0.12
C ILE A 446 9.94 -28.70 0.72
N VAL A 447 11.22 -28.69 1.10
CA VAL A 447 11.87 -29.82 1.78
C VAL A 447 11.91 -29.51 3.28
N VAL A 448 11.20 -30.30 4.08
CA VAL A 448 11.03 -30.04 5.52
C VAL A 448 12.01 -30.90 6.33
N ARG A 449 12.80 -30.25 7.19
CA ARG A 449 13.65 -30.92 8.18
C ARG A 449 13.33 -30.39 9.57
N VAL A 450 12.87 -31.26 10.46
CA VAL A 450 12.60 -30.91 11.87
C VAL A 450 13.70 -31.53 12.73
N ILE A 451 14.52 -30.70 13.38
CA ILE A 451 15.69 -31.15 14.15
C ILE A 451 15.36 -31.31 15.63
N GLU A 452 14.55 -30.40 16.19
CA GLU A 452 14.18 -30.43 17.61
C GLU A 452 13.01 -31.37 17.89
N GLY A 453 13.19 -32.29 18.85
CA GLY A 453 12.14 -33.20 19.33
C GLY A 453 11.24 -32.53 20.37
N GLY A 454 10.29 -31.72 19.92
CA GLY A 454 9.30 -31.07 20.79
C GLY A 454 7.98 -30.77 20.07
N ASP A 455 6.90 -30.63 20.85
CA ASP A 455 5.53 -30.48 20.31
C ASP A 455 5.39 -29.26 19.37
N VAL A 456 6.10 -28.18 19.67
CA VAL A 456 6.10 -26.94 18.87
C VAL A 456 6.79 -27.13 17.53
N ALA A 457 7.98 -27.74 17.51
CA ALA A 457 8.72 -28.00 16.27
C ALA A 457 7.94 -28.98 15.36
N ALA A 458 7.34 -30.01 15.96
CA ALA A 458 6.44 -30.91 15.24
C ALA A 458 5.21 -30.18 14.68
N ALA A 459 4.65 -29.21 15.43
CA ALA A 459 3.54 -28.41 14.98
C ALA A 459 3.88 -27.49 13.80
N VAL A 460 5.05 -26.84 13.82
CA VAL A 460 5.56 -26.08 12.66
C VAL A 460 5.70 -26.98 11.45
N GLY A 461 6.30 -28.17 11.62
CA GLY A 461 6.37 -29.18 10.56
C GLY A 461 4.99 -29.56 10.00
N ARG A 462 3.95 -29.69 10.84
CA ARG A 462 2.57 -29.92 10.36
C ARG A 462 2.04 -28.73 9.57
N GLY A 463 2.24 -27.51 10.08
CA GLY A 463 1.85 -26.28 9.40
C GLY A 463 2.46 -26.13 8.00
N LEU A 464 3.75 -26.47 7.85
CA LEU A 464 4.43 -26.47 6.55
C LEU A 464 3.74 -27.42 5.56
N ARG A 465 3.34 -28.61 6.00
CA ARG A 465 2.65 -29.60 5.14
C ARG A 465 1.26 -29.13 4.74
N VAL A 466 0.49 -28.58 5.68
CA VAL A 466 -0.85 -28.02 5.42
C VAL A 466 -0.75 -26.83 4.46
N GLY A 467 0.19 -25.91 4.71
CA GLY A 467 0.43 -24.75 3.86
C GLY A 467 0.83 -25.14 2.43
N ALA A 468 1.72 -26.12 2.28
CA ALA A 468 2.16 -26.61 0.96
C ALA A 468 0.98 -27.16 0.16
N ARG A 469 0.17 -28.03 0.78
CA ARG A 469 -1.05 -28.55 0.14
C ARG A 469 -2.02 -27.45 -0.24
N ALA A 470 -2.31 -26.53 0.69
CA ALA A 470 -3.25 -25.43 0.46
C ALA A 470 -2.83 -24.50 -0.69
N CYS A 471 -1.52 -24.36 -0.91
CA CYS A 471 -0.95 -23.55 -2.00
C CYS A 471 -0.67 -24.35 -3.27
N GLY A 472 -0.93 -25.67 -3.29
CA GLY A 472 -0.59 -26.55 -4.41
C GLY A 472 0.92 -26.73 -4.63
N ALA A 473 1.76 -26.47 -3.62
CA ALA A 473 3.20 -26.67 -3.68
C ALA A 473 3.56 -28.13 -3.34
N GLY A 474 4.61 -28.65 -3.96
CA GLY A 474 5.19 -29.94 -3.60
C GLY A 474 5.85 -29.87 -2.22
N TRP A 475 5.83 -30.97 -1.47
CA TRP A 475 6.58 -31.06 -0.23
C TRP A 475 7.14 -32.46 0.00
N SER A 476 8.28 -32.54 0.67
CA SER A 476 8.90 -33.79 1.11
C SER A 476 9.55 -33.59 2.49
N ASP A 477 9.68 -34.68 3.25
CA ASP A 477 10.50 -34.67 4.47
C ASP A 477 11.95 -35.03 4.10
N GLU A 478 12.92 -34.27 4.62
CA GLU A 478 14.33 -34.62 4.46
C GLU A 478 14.61 -35.94 5.21
N PRO A 479 15.19 -36.95 4.56
CA PRO A 479 15.48 -38.21 5.23
C PRO A 479 16.42 -37.97 6.41
N VAL A 480 16.11 -38.56 7.57
CA VAL A 480 17.03 -38.59 8.70
C VAL A 480 18.24 -39.38 8.26
N GLU A 481 19.37 -38.71 7.98
CA GLU A 481 20.65 -39.40 7.86
C GLU A 481 20.88 -40.13 9.19
N LEU A 482 20.74 -41.46 9.17
CA LEU A 482 21.26 -42.32 10.23
C LEU A 482 22.77 -42.05 10.23
N SER A 483 23.24 -41.19 11.12
CA SER A 483 24.66 -41.11 11.40
C SER A 483 25.08 -42.51 11.86
N ASP A 484 25.82 -43.22 11.02
CA ASP A 484 26.49 -44.45 11.42
C ASP A 484 27.38 -44.11 12.62
N SER A 485 26.89 -44.41 13.82
CA SER A 485 27.68 -44.44 15.03
C SER A 485 28.54 -45.71 14.98
N SER A 486 29.52 -45.73 14.07
CA SER A 486 30.61 -46.71 14.08
C SER A 486 31.84 -46.16 13.36
N ALA A 487 32.69 -45.48 14.11
CA ALA A 487 34.15 -45.51 13.95
C ALA A 487 34.82 -45.18 15.28
#